data_AF-A0A434F0M7-F1
#
_entry.id   AF-A0A434F0M7-F1
#
_cell.length_a   1.000
_cell.length_b   1.000
_cell.length_c   1.000
_cell.angle_alpha   90.00
_cell.angle_beta   90.00
_cell.angle_gamma   90.00
#
_symmetry.space_group_name_H-M   'P 1'
#
loop_
_entity.id
_entity.type
_entity.pdbx_description
1 polymer ?
#
loop_
_entity_poly.entity_id
_entity_poly.type
_entity_poly.pdbx_seq_one_letter_code
_entity_poly.pdbx_strand_id
1 'polypeptide(L)' 'LQPPSEVAVKHKCKVVERGSNEQVLNAPQQAYTKLLLSSVPRMDPDWLSGLLEARQKSSIALR' A
#
# COMPACT_ATOMS: atom_id res chain seq x y z
N LEU A 1 13.72 5.03 -19.82
CA LEU A 1 13.91 4.45 -18.47
C LEU A 1 13.37 5.44 -17.46
N GLN A 2 12.52 5.00 -16.54
CA GLN A 2 12.14 5.80 -15.38
C GLN A 2 13.40 6.05 -14.53
N PRO A 3 13.64 7.26 -14.01
CA PRO A 3 14.79 7.51 -13.15
C PRO A 3 14.74 6.58 -11.93
N PRO A 4 15.89 6.13 -11.40
CA PRO A 4 15.92 5.27 -10.23
C PRO A 4 15.18 5.96 -9.08
N SER A 5 14.08 5.35 -8.65
CA SER A 5 13.23 5.90 -7.59
C SER A 5 13.87 5.61 -6.24
N GLU A 6 14.17 6.67 -5.51
CA GLU A 6 14.78 6.59 -4.18
C GLU A 6 13.72 6.77 -3.10
N VAL A 7 13.86 6.02 -2.00
CA VAL A 7 12.94 6.03 -0.86
C VAL A 7 13.73 6.32 0.42
N ALA A 8 13.13 7.13 1.31
CA ALA A 8 13.64 7.37 2.66
C ALA A 8 12.54 7.13 3.69
N VAL A 9 12.85 6.36 4.73
CA VAL A 9 11.95 6.06 5.85
C VAL A 9 12.34 6.93 7.04
N LYS A 10 11.35 7.57 7.67
CA LYS A 10 11.56 8.42 8.85
C LYS A 10 10.86 7.87 10.08
N HIS A 11 11.49 8.04 11.23
CA HIS A 11 10.91 7.77 12.53
C HIS A 11 11.40 8.83 13.52
N LYS A 12 10.48 9.43 14.29
CA LYS A 12 10.80 10.49 15.27
C LYS A 12 11.67 11.60 14.68
N CYS A 13 11.25 12.11 13.51
CA CYS A 13 11.94 13.16 12.75
C CYS A 13 13.35 12.81 12.24
N LYS A 14 13.81 11.56 12.35
CA LYS A 14 15.11 11.10 11.84
C LYS A 14 14.93 10.15 10.67
N VAL A 15 15.83 10.22 9.69
CA VAL A 15 15.92 9.21 8.63
C VAL A 15 16.53 7.96 9.25
N VAL A 16 15.82 6.84 9.14
CA VAL A 16 16.26 5.54 9.69
C VAL A 16 16.71 4.58 8.58
N GLU A 17 16.21 4.74 7.36
CA GLU A 17 16.62 3.94 6.20
C GLU A 17 16.46 4.77 4.91
N ARG A 18 17.39 4.64 3.97
CA ARG A 18 17.35 5.29 2.64
C ARG A 18 18.03 4.39 1.61
N GLY A 19 17.45 4.29 0.42
CA GLY A 19 18.00 3.47 -0.66
C GLY A 19 17.07 3.40 -1.87
N SER A 20 17.37 2.50 -2.80
CA SER A 20 16.47 2.25 -3.92
C SER A 20 15.13 1.71 -3.44
N ASN A 21 14.09 1.89 -4.25
CA ASN A 21 12.77 1.30 -3.99
C ASN A 21 12.87 -0.22 -3.70
N GLU A 22 13.61 -0.97 -4.53
CA GLU A 22 13.82 -2.42 -4.29
C GLU A 22 14.47 -2.71 -2.94
N GLN A 23 15.50 -1.96 -2.55
CA GLN A 23 16.20 -2.18 -1.29
C GLN A 23 15.29 -1.89 -0.09
N VAL A 24 14.53 -0.80 -0.12
CA VAL A 24 13.78 -0.33 1.05
C VAL A 24 12.41 -1.00 1.15
N LEU A 25 11.71 -1.25 0.03
CA LEU A 25 10.36 -1.81 0.05
C LEU A 25 10.34 -3.34 -0.03
N ASN A 26 11.27 -3.96 -0.77
CA ASN A 26 11.30 -5.43 -0.93
C ASN A 26 12.29 -6.12 -0.01
N ALA A 27 13.41 -5.47 0.33
CA ALA A 27 14.47 -6.06 1.17
C ALA A 27 14.91 -5.15 2.35
N PRO A 28 13.96 -4.63 3.15
CA PRO A 28 14.26 -3.67 4.23
C PRO A 28 15.25 -4.25 5.24
N GLN A 29 16.24 -3.44 5.63
CA GLN A 29 17.25 -3.84 6.61
C GLN A 29 16.84 -3.46 8.04
N GLN A 30 16.19 -2.31 8.23
CA GLN A 30 15.82 -1.86 9.56
C GLN A 30 14.57 -2.57 10.10
N ALA A 31 14.62 -2.97 11.36
CA ALA A 31 13.50 -3.60 12.05
C ALA A 31 12.24 -2.70 12.05
N TYR A 32 12.43 -1.39 12.22
CA TYR A 32 11.33 -0.43 12.15
C TYR A 32 10.69 -0.35 10.76
N THR A 33 11.49 -0.38 9.68
CA THR A 33 10.97 -0.38 8.30
C THR A 33 10.16 -1.64 8.03
N LYS A 34 10.62 -2.81 8.49
CA LYS A 34 9.85 -4.08 8.41
C LYS A 34 8.50 -3.96 9.11
N LEU A 35 8.49 -3.42 10.33
CA LEU A 35 7.25 -3.19 11.09
C LEU A 35 6.30 -2.22 10.37
N LEU A 36 6.83 -1.10 9.86
CA LEU A 36 6.07 -0.11 9.12
C LEU A 36 5.41 -0.73 7.88
N LEU A 37 6.19 -1.46 7.08
CA LEU A 37 5.68 -2.13 5.87
C LEU A 37 4.65 -3.21 6.20
N SER A 38 4.81 -3.94 7.31
CA SER A 38 3.82 -4.91 7.78
C SER A 38 2.48 -4.28 8.19
N SER A 39 2.47 -2.97 8.45
CA SER A 39 1.27 -2.22 8.82
C SER A 39 0.48 -1.73 7.60
N VAL A 40 1.00 -1.95 6.38
CA VAL A 40 0.33 -1.51 5.16
C VAL A 40 -0.89 -2.41 4.89
N PRO A 41 -2.11 -1.85 4.90
CA PRO A 41 -3.31 -2.62 4.61
C PRO A 41 -3.33 -3.04 3.14
N ARG A 42 -3.80 -4.26 2.86
CA ARG A 42 -4.09 -4.69 1.50
C ARG A 42 -5.43 -4.10 1.06
N MET A 43 -5.42 -3.25 0.05
CA MET A 43 -6.63 -2.82 -0.64
C MET A 43 -7.20 -4.00 -1.42
N ASP A 44 -8.51 -4.23 -1.26
CA ASP A 44 -9.26 -5.12 -2.15
C ASP A 44 -9.37 -4.45 -3.53
N PRO A 45 -8.79 -5.02 -4.61
CA PRO A 45 -8.88 -4.44 -5.94
C PRO A 45 -10.31 -4.46 -6.50
N ASP A 46 -11.16 -5.37 -6.03
CA ASP A 46 -12.50 -5.61 -6.58
C ASP A 46 -13.62 -4.88 -5.79
N TRP A 47 -13.24 -4.08 -4.78
CA TRP A 47 -14.19 -3.42 -3.88
C TRP A 47 -15.27 -2.61 -4.61
N LEU A 48 -14.91 -1.94 -5.70
CA LEU A 48 -15.83 -1.12 -6.48
C LEU A 48 -16.78 -1.99 -7.30
N SER A 49 -16.27 -3.05 -7.93
CA SER A 49 -17.07 -3.99 -8.71
C SER A 49 -18.15 -4.63 -7.83
N GLY A 50 -17.76 -5.11 -6.64
CA GLY A 50 -18.70 -5.69 -5.67
C GLY A 50 -19.77 -4.68 -5.20
N LEU A 51 -19.38 -3.43 -4.97
CA LEU A 51 -20.32 -2.36 -4.58
C LEU A 51 -21.36 -2.08 -5.68
N LEU A 52 -20.93 -2.01 -6.94
CA LEU A 52 -21.81 -1.76 -8.08
C LEU A 52 -22.81 -2.91 -8.28
N GLU A 53 -22.37 -4.16 -8.18
CA GLU A 53 -23.26 -5.32 -8.25
C GLU A 53 -24.31 -5.32 -7.13
N ALA A 54 -23.89 -5.04 -5.90
CA ALA A 54 -24.80 -4.96 -4.75
C ALA A 54 -25.87 -3.88 -4.96
N ARG A 55 -25.47 -2.71 -5.47
CA ARG A 55 -26.40 -1.61 -5.78
C ARG A 55 -27.40 -1.99 -6.88
N GLN A 56 -26.96 -2.70 -7.91
CA GLN A 56 -27.84 -3.13 -9.01
C GLN A 56 -28.89 -4.16 -8.54
N LYS A 57 -28.47 -5.13 -7.72
CA LYS A 57 -29.39 -6.13 -7.13
C LYS A 57 -30.49 -5.46 -6.30
N SER A 58 -30.13 -4.48 -5.47
CA SER A 58 -31.09 -3.72 -4.66
C SER A 58 -32.06 -2.87 -5.50
N SER A 59 -31.63 -2.35 -6.65
CA SER A 59 -32.49 -1.60 -7.57
C SER A 59 -33.50 -2.48 -8.31
N ILE A 60 -33.15 -3.73 -8.59
CA ILE A 60 -34.02 -4.70 -9.27
C ILE A 60 -35.04 -5.25 -8.27
N ALA A 61 -34.64 -5.52 -7.03
CA ALA A 61 -35.52 -6.04 -5.99
C ALA A 61 -36.62 -5.05 -5.52
N LEU A 62 -36.51 -3.76 -5.86
CA LEU A 62 -37.50 -2.73 -5.52
C LEU A 62 -38.50 -2.44 -6.67
N ARG A 63 -38.47 -3.24 -7.73
CA ARG A 63 -39.41 -3.21 -8.85
C ARG A 63 -40.25 -4.48 -8.85
#